data_AF-A0A6L3NHI1-F1
#
_entry.id   AF-A0A6L3NHI1-F1
#
_cell.length_a   1.000
_cell.length_b   1.000
_cell.length_c   1.000
_cell.angle_alpha   90.00
_cell.angle_beta   90.00
_cell.angle_gamma   90.00
#
_symmetry.space_group_name_H-M   'P 1'
#
loop_
_entity.id
_entity.type
_entity.pdbx_description
1 polymer ?
#
loop_
_entity_poly.entity_id
_entity_poly.type
_entity_poly.pdbx_seq_one_letter_code
_entity_poly.pdbx_strand_id
1 'polypeptide(L)'
;MTRPIRTATAVAFACLLLAACGGEETSTVPAASADNGSTQPAPAPAPTPATYYQTKTPYRPQQDAATYEAPPAGYTPVYTELVARHGSRGLSGFKYDGAIYAMLAKAEADGALTALGAQLKADTYTMMKANALLGYGVQGISTPGYGNLTQTGIREHQQLAARLAQRLPALFASGGRQIVVVNSGQDRAVDSSTYFSTALVAAQPALAAAITLPAAPSGYPASAPV
;
A
#
# COMPACT_ATOMS: atom_id res chain seq x y z
N MET A 1 43.45 42.35 -20.54
CA MET A 1 43.52 41.16 -21.42
C MET A 1 44.09 40.05 -20.55
N THR A 2 43.46 38.92 -20.23
CA THR A 2 42.42 38.09 -20.86
C THR A 2 41.82 37.20 -19.75
N ARG A 3 40.50 37.01 -19.75
CA ARG A 3 39.77 36.12 -18.82
C ARG A 3 40.06 34.63 -19.14
N PRO A 4 40.16 33.73 -18.15
CA PRO A 4 40.09 32.30 -18.43
C PRO A 4 38.63 31.87 -18.63
N ILE A 5 38.47 31.03 -19.64
CA ILE A 5 37.23 30.52 -20.21
C ILE A 5 36.69 29.37 -19.34
N ARG A 6 35.36 29.35 -19.16
CA ARG A 6 34.60 28.27 -18.55
C ARG A 6 34.60 27.04 -19.47
N THR A 7 35.00 25.89 -18.97
CA THR A 7 34.62 24.58 -19.53
C THR A 7 33.62 23.93 -18.59
N ALA A 8 32.35 23.90 -19.02
CA ALA A 8 31.30 23.16 -18.36
C ALA A 8 31.36 21.70 -18.84
N THR A 9 31.79 20.80 -17.96
CA THR A 9 31.75 19.36 -18.25
C THR A 9 30.34 18.86 -17.95
N ALA A 10 29.58 18.54 -19.00
CA ALA A 10 28.29 17.86 -18.89
C ALA A 10 28.54 16.41 -18.45
N VAL A 11 28.16 16.07 -17.22
CA VAL A 11 28.13 14.68 -16.75
C VAL A 11 26.80 14.08 -17.20
N ALA A 12 26.85 13.26 -18.24
CA ALA A 12 25.72 12.46 -18.69
C ALA A 12 25.46 11.34 -17.66
N PHE A 13 24.31 11.40 -16.98
CA PHE A 13 23.80 10.31 -16.16
C PHE A 13 23.31 9.18 -17.08
N ALA A 14 24.03 8.06 -17.10
CA ALA A 14 23.57 6.83 -17.72
C ALA A 14 22.63 6.09 -16.75
N CYS A 15 21.32 6.22 -16.96
CA CYS A 15 20.33 5.37 -16.31
C CYS A 15 20.34 3.98 -16.99
N LEU A 16 20.93 2.98 -16.33
CA LEU A 16 20.70 1.57 -16.67
C LEU A 16 19.31 1.18 -16.15
N LEU A 17 18.33 1.08 -17.04
CA LEU A 17 17.06 0.38 -16.80
C LEU A 17 17.27 -1.10 -17.12
N LEU A 18 17.29 -1.97 -16.11
CA LEU A 18 17.03 -3.39 -16.32
C LEU A 18 15.52 -3.60 -16.43
N ALA A 19 15.05 -3.80 -17.65
CA ALA A 19 13.78 -4.43 -17.97
C ALA A 19 14.06 -5.86 -18.48
N ALA A 20 13.45 -6.86 -17.84
CA ALA A 20 13.41 -8.26 -18.22
C ALA A 20 12.37 -8.95 -17.31
N CYS A 21 11.39 -9.76 -17.75
CA CYS A 21 11.05 -10.33 -19.05
C CYS A 21 9.56 -10.78 -19.07
N GLY A 22 8.99 -10.84 -20.28
CA GLY A 22 8.03 -11.87 -20.70
C GLY A 22 6.59 -11.40 -20.92
N GLY A 23 6.01 -11.44 -22.11
CA GLY A 23 6.49 -11.81 -23.44
C GLY A 23 5.53 -11.24 -24.50
N GLU A 24 6.07 -10.80 -25.63
CA GLU A 24 5.29 -10.33 -26.78
C GLU A 24 5.02 -11.51 -27.71
N GLU A 25 3.76 -11.92 -27.84
CA GLU A 25 3.32 -12.63 -29.03
C GLU A 25 3.08 -11.59 -30.13
N THR A 26 3.84 -11.74 -31.21
CA THR A 26 3.63 -11.01 -32.45
C THR A 26 2.33 -11.48 -33.09
N SER A 27 1.42 -10.55 -33.40
CA SER A 27 0.32 -10.81 -34.32
C SER A 27 0.06 -9.59 -35.18
N THR A 28 0.45 -9.76 -36.44
CA THR A 28 0.19 -8.92 -37.59
C THR A 28 -1.30 -8.59 -37.73
N VAL A 29 -1.61 -7.31 -37.92
CA VAL A 29 -2.95 -6.83 -38.29
C VAL A 29 -3.16 -7.08 -39.80
N PRO A 30 -4.36 -7.55 -40.20
CA PRO A 30 -5.02 -6.89 -41.31
C PRO A 30 -6.44 -6.44 -40.93
N ALA A 31 -6.87 -5.40 -41.62
CA ALA A 31 -8.08 -4.64 -41.38
C ALA A 31 -9.38 -5.36 -41.82
N ALA A 32 -10.46 -4.86 -41.24
CA ALA A 32 -11.85 -4.75 -41.73
C ALA A 32 -12.92 -5.79 -41.30
N SER A 33 -13.93 -5.19 -40.65
CA SER A 33 -15.38 -5.45 -40.74
C SER A 33 -16.02 -6.63 -40.02
N ALA A 34 -16.92 -6.25 -39.09
CA ALA A 34 -18.34 -6.62 -39.00
C ALA A 34 -18.78 -6.99 -37.59
N ASP A 35 -19.80 -6.26 -37.17
CA ASP A 35 -20.68 -6.40 -36.01
C ASP A 35 -21.13 -7.85 -35.77
N ASN A 36 -21.03 -8.31 -34.52
CA ASN A 36 -22.13 -9.03 -33.88
C ASN A 36 -21.94 -9.14 -32.36
N GLY A 37 -22.97 -8.71 -31.64
CA GLY A 37 -23.04 -8.71 -30.20
C GLY A 37 -22.91 -10.10 -29.56
N SER A 38 -22.01 -10.18 -28.59
CA SER A 38 -22.23 -10.88 -27.32
C SER A 38 -21.17 -10.40 -26.34
N THR A 39 -21.53 -9.51 -25.43
CA THR A 39 -20.65 -9.12 -24.32
C THR A 39 -20.61 -10.30 -23.35
N GLN A 40 -19.71 -11.24 -23.61
CA GLN A 40 -19.44 -12.33 -22.69
C GLN A 40 -18.90 -11.72 -21.39
N PRO A 41 -19.50 -12.00 -20.22
CA PRO A 41 -18.98 -11.51 -18.95
C PRO A 41 -17.52 -11.93 -18.82
N ALA A 42 -16.66 -10.99 -18.41
CA ALA A 42 -15.27 -11.30 -18.12
C ALA A 42 -15.22 -12.50 -17.14
N PRO A 43 -14.37 -13.51 -17.41
CA PRO A 43 -14.29 -14.69 -16.55
C PRO A 43 -14.02 -14.25 -15.11
N ALA A 44 -14.80 -14.79 -14.18
CA ALA A 44 -14.60 -14.54 -12.75
C ALA A 44 -13.15 -14.89 -12.40
N PRO A 45 -12.43 -14.04 -11.64
CA PRO A 45 -11.06 -14.34 -11.23
C PRO A 45 -11.02 -15.68 -10.52
N ALA A 46 -10.08 -16.54 -10.91
CA ALA A 46 -9.93 -17.87 -10.35
C ALA A 46 -9.87 -17.81 -8.80
N PRO A 47 -10.52 -18.74 -8.08
CA PRO A 47 -10.52 -18.75 -6.63
C PRO A 47 -9.07 -18.80 -6.14
N THR A 48 -8.71 -17.84 -5.28
CA THR A 48 -7.38 -17.82 -4.68
C THR A 48 -7.22 -19.05 -3.77
N PRO A 49 -6.08 -19.76 -3.80
CA PRO A 49 -5.85 -20.88 -2.89
C PRO A 49 -6.13 -20.49 -1.44
N ALA A 50 -6.67 -21.42 -0.64
CA ALA A 50 -6.92 -21.17 0.76
C ALA A 50 -5.61 -20.77 1.46
N THR A 51 -5.64 -19.62 2.15
CA THR A 51 -4.50 -19.15 2.97
C THR A 51 -4.87 -19.22 4.45
N TYR A 52 -3.88 -19.41 5.31
CA TYR A 52 -4.05 -19.50 6.76
C TYR A 52 -3.50 -18.26 7.49
N TYR A 53 -3.49 -17.10 6.81
CA TYR A 53 -2.93 -15.85 7.37
C TYR A 53 -3.85 -15.17 8.40
N GLN A 54 -5.08 -15.65 8.58
CA GLN A 54 -6.06 -15.08 9.51
C GLN A 54 -6.18 -13.55 9.29
N THR A 55 -6.15 -12.76 10.37
CA THR A 55 -6.21 -11.29 10.33
C THR A 55 -4.96 -10.61 9.76
N LYS A 56 -3.98 -11.38 9.26
CA LYS A 56 -2.79 -10.89 8.55
C LYS A 56 -2.89 -11.05 7.03
N THR A 57 -4.00 -11.57 6.52
CA THR A 57 -4.27 -11.64 5.08
C THR A 57 -4.19 -10.24 4.46
N PRO A 58 -3.27 -9.98 3.50
CA PRO A 58 -3.19 -8.69 2.83
C PRO A 58 -4.50 -8.36 2.10
N TYR A 59 -4.86 -7.08 2.07
CA TYR A 59 -6.13 -6.68 1.46
C TYR A 59 -6.10 -6.90 -0.06
N ARG A 60 -7.21 -7.46 -0.58
CA ARG A 60 -7.49 -7.52 -2.02
C ARG A 60 -8.92 -7.05 -2.27
N PRO A 61 -9.17 -6.24 -3.31
CA PRO A 61 -10.52 -5.95 -3.79
C PRO A 61 -11.27 -7.27 -4.07
N GLN A 62 -12.54 -7.34 -3.67
CA GLN A 62 -13.35 -8.57 -3.78
C GLN A 62 -14.18 -8.63 -5.07
N GLN A 63 -14.28 -7.52 -5.80
CA GLN A 63 -15.00 -7.43 -7.06
C GLN A 63 -14.40 -6.33 -7.94
N ASP A 64 -14.65 -6.43 -9.25
CA ASP A 64 -14.30 -5.37 -10.20
C ASP A 64 -15.14 -4.12 -9.90
N ALA A 65 -14.52 -2.95 -9.99
CA ALA A 65 -15.22 -1.70 -9.79
C ALA A 65 -16.29 -1.42 -10.87
N ALA A 66 -16.11 -1.94 -12.08
CA ALA A 66 -17.06 -1.80 -13.16
C ALA A 66 -18.34 -2.65 -12.97
N THR A 67 -18.31 -3.62 -12.06
CA THR A 67 -19.43 -4.55 -11.82
C THR A 67 -20.24 -4.22 -10.57
N TYR A 68 -19.92 -3.13 -9.86
CA TYR A 68 -20.76 -2.67 -8.76
C TYR A 68 -22.16 -2.32 -9.27
N GLU A 69 -23.17 -2.61 -8.44
CA GLU A 69 -24.54 -2.21 -8.71
C GLU A 69 -24.66 -0.69 -8.87
N ALA A 70 -25.33 -0.26 -9.94
CA ALA A 70 -25.62 1.14 -10.21
C ALA A 70 -26.74 1.65 -9.30
N PRO A 71 -26.75 2.94 -8.92
CA PRO A 71 -27.90 3.55 -8.27
C PRO A 71 -29.19 3.37 -9.10
N PRO A 72 -30.36 3.14 -8.47
CA PRO A 72 -31.63 3.06 -9.19
C PRO A 72 -31.92 4.32 -10.00
N ALA A 73 -32.72 4.19 -11.07
CA ALA A 73 -33.12 5.33 -11.88
C ALA A 73 -33.77 6.43 -11.02
N GLY A 74 -33.31 7.68 -11.17
CA GLY A 74 -33.76 8.82 -10.38
C GLY A 74 -33.02 9.04 -9.07
N TYR A 75 -32.10 8.16 -8.67
CA TYR A 75 -31.29 8.29 -7.46
C TYR A 75 -29.82 8.56 -7.77
N THR A 76 -29.18 9.41 -6.97
CA THR A 76 -27.74 9.68 -7.03
C THR A 76 -27.13 9.61 -5.63
N PRO A 77 -25.86 9.15 -5.49
CA PRO A 77 -25.18 9.21 -4.20
C PRO A 77 -24.99 10.66 -3.76
N VAL A 78 -25.40 10.97 -2.54
CA VAL A 78 -25.24 12.30 -1.92
C VAL A 78 -24.22 12.31 -0.78
N TYR A 79 -23.86 11.13 -0.26
CA TYR A 79 -22.93 10.95 0.86
C TYR A 79 -22.26 9.57 0.79
N THR A 80 -21.09 9.44 1.41
CA THR A 80 -20.42 8.16 1.66
C THR A 80 -19.63 8.24 2.96
N GLU A 81 -19.52 7.10 3.64
CA GLU A 81 -18.62 6.90 4.77
C GLU A 81 -17.76 5.64 4.54
N LEU A 82 -16.57 5.62 5.14
CA LEU A 82 -15.64 4.50 5.04
C LEU A 82 -14.92 4.33 6.37
N VAL A 83 -15.02 3.13 6.94
CA VAL A 83 -14.15 2.70 8.04
C VAL A 83 -13.17 1.68 7.50
N ALA A 84 -11.88 1.98 7.60
CA ALA A 84 -10.82 1.09 7.16
C ALA A 84 -9.87 0.79 8.33
N ARG A 85 -9.51 -0.49 8.50
CA ARG A 85 -8.36 -0.85 9.33
C ARG A 85 -7.10 -0.26 8.71
N HIS A 86 -6.08 -0.05 9.54
CA HIS A 86 -4.72 0.21 9.05
C HIS A 86 -4.28 -0.83 8.01
N GLY A 87 -3.39 -0.43 7.10
CA GLY A 87 -2.82 -1.33 6.10
C GLY A 87 -1.91 -2.40 6.69
N SER A 88 -1.39 -3.28 5.84
CA SER A 88 -0.37 -4.28 6.17
C SER A 88 0.85 -3.65 6.87
N ARG A 89 1.35 -4.30 7.93
CA ARG A 89 2.42 -3.81 8.80
C ARG A 89 3.51 -4.85 9.01
N GLY A 90 4.69 -4.40 9.44
CA GLY A 90 5.70 -5.27 10.04
C GLY A 90 5.26 -5.84 11.39
N LEU A 91 6.17 -6.57 12.03
CA LEU A 91 6.01 -7.04 13.40
C LEU A 91 5.78 -5.87 14.34
N SER A 92 4.88 -6.03 15.31
CA SER A 92 4.50 -4.95 16.24
C SER A 92 5.60 -4.55 17.21
N GLY A 93 6.61 -5.40 17.39
CA GLY A 93 7.73 -5.17 18.30
C GLY A 93 8.72 -6.33 18.23
N PHE A 94 9.90 -6.11 18.78
CA PHE A 94 10.94 -7.13 18.92
C PHE A 94 10.52 -8.14 20.00
N LYS A 95 9.87 -9.23 19.58
CA LYS A 95 9.28 -10.24 20.49
C LYS A 95 9.50 -11.63 19.92
N TYR A 96 8.73 -11.98 18.89
CA TYR A 96 8.76 -13.33 18.31
C TYR A 96 10.06 -13.62 17.59
N ASP A 97 10.49 -12.67 16.77
CA ASP A 97 11.74 -12.74 16.02
C ASP A 97 12.98 -12.75 16.94
N GLY A 98 13.00 -11.91 17.97
CA GLY A 98 14.04 -11.92 18.99
C GLY A 98 14.11 -13.25 19.75
N ALA A 99 12.96 -13.79 20.16
CA ALA A 99 12.90 -15.07 20.86
C ALA A 99 13.38 -16.24 19.97
N ILE A 100 12.94 -16.29 18.70
CA ILE A 100 13.39 -17.30 17.74
C ILE A 100 14.90 -17.20 17.52
N TYR A 101 15.42 -15.99 17.32
CA TYR A 101 16.86 -15.79 17.13
C TYR A 101 17.67 -16.22 18.35
N ALA A 102 17.24 -15.85 19.56
CA ALA A 102 17.90 -16.24 20.80
C ALA A 102 17.92 -17.77 21.01
N MET A 103 16.81 -18.45 20.72
CA MET A 103 16.72 -19.90 20.77
C MET A 103 17.71 -20.56 19.79
N LEU A 104 17.77 -20.07 18.54
CA LEU A 104 18.68 -20.60 17.53
C LEU A 104 20.16 -20.32 17.88
N ALA A 105 20.45 -19.16 18.46
CA ALA A 105 21.79 -18.83 18.95
C ALA A 105 22.22 -19.75 20.09
N LYS A 106 21.31 -20.11 21.01
CA LYS A 106 21.61 -21.09 22.07
C LYS A 106 21.85 -22.48 21.49
N ALA A 107 21.02 -22.93 20.54
CA ALA A 107 21.20 -24.22 19.89
C ALA A 107 22.54 -24.31 19.13
N GLU A 108 23.00 -23.22 18.52
CA GLU A 108 24.33 -23.15 17.91
C GLU A 108 25.45 -23.30 18.94
N ALA A 109 25.37 -22.55 20.06
CA ALA A 109 26.37 -22.62 21.14
C ALA A 109 26.48 -24.02 21.77
N ASP A 110 25.39 -24.78 21.77
CA ASP A 110 25.34 -26.16 22.25
C ASP A 110 25.76 -27.21 21.20
N GLY A 111 26.10 -26.78 19.97
CA GLY A 111 26.40 -27.71 18.87
C GLY A 111 25.18 -28.50 18.36
N ALA A 112 23.96 -28.04 18.68
CA ALA A 112 22.70 -28.71 18.35
C ALA A 112 22.04 -28.19 17.06
N LEU A 113 22.66 -27.23 16.36
CA LEU A 113 22.08 -26.60 15.19
C LEU A 113 22.28 -27.47 13.93
N THR A 114 21.20 -27.76 13.22
CA THR A 114 21.26 -28.39 11.89
C THR A 114 21.66 -27.36 10.83
N ALA A 115 22.02 -27.81 9.62
CA ALA A 115 22.27 -26.91 8.49
C ALA A 115 21.06 -26.01 8.18
N LEU A 116 19.84 -26.57 8.24
CA LEU A 116 18.61 -25.78 8.07
C LEU A 116 18.42 -24.78 9.22
N GLY A 117 18.76 -25.15 10.46
CA GLY A 117 18.74 -24.24 11.60
C GLY A 117 19.71 -23.07 11.46
N ALA A 118 20.89 -23.30 10.89
CA ALA A 118 21.86 -22.24 10.59
C ALA A 118 21.31 -21.24 9.57
N GLN A 119 20.67 -21.73 8.50
CA GLN A 119 19.99 -20.87 7.54
C GLN A 119 18.85 -20.09 8.19
N LEU A 120 17.97 -20.76 8.95
CA LEU A 120 16.85 -20.11 9.62
C LEU A 120 17.32 -19.00 10.58
N LYS A 121 18.45 -19.19 11.27
CA LYS A 121 19.04 -18.17 12.14
C LYS A 121 19.44 -16.92 11.35
N ALA A 122 20.09 -17.08 10.21
CA ALA A 122 20.47 -15.98 9.32
C ALA A 122 19.25 -15.25 8.74
N ASP A 123 18.22 -15.99 8.34
CA ASP A 123 16.95 -15.45 7.83
C ASP A 123 16.21 -14.68 8.92
N THR A 124 16.15 -15.22 10.14
CA THR A 124 15.54 -14.55 11.30
C THR A 124 16.25 -13.22 11.60
N TYR A 125 17.58 -13.19 11.56
CA TYR A 125 18.34 -11.95 11.73
C TYR A 125 18.03 -10.93 10.63
N THR A 126 17.88 -11.40 9.38
CA THR A 126 17.48 -10.53 8.27
C THR A 126 16.07 -9.95 8.48
N MET A 127 15.13 -10.75 8.97
CA MET A 127 13.78 -10.29 9.32
C MET A 127 13.80 -9.26 10.47
N MET A 128 14.62 -9.46 11.49
CA MET A 128 14.80 -8.49 12.59
C MET A 128 15.30 -7.14 12.05
N LYS A 129 16.32 -7.15 11.19
CA LYS A 129 16.82 -5.92 10.54
C LYS A 129 15.74 -5.24 9.70
N ALA A 130 14.98 -6.01 8.92
CA ALA A 130 13.92 -5.49 8.08
C ALA A 130 12.84 -4.77 8.92
N ASN A 131 12.45 -5.33 10.06
CA ASN A 131 11.49 -4.69 10.96
C ASN A 131 12.09 -3.48 11.70
N ALA A 132 13.36 -3.56 12.14
CA ALA A 132 14.04 -2.46 12.80
C ALA A 132 14.23 -1.22 11.89
N LEU A 133 14.37 -1.44 10.58
CA LEU A 133 14.55 -0.37 9.58
C LEU A 133 13.27 -0.03 8.82
N LEU A 134 12.14 -0.65 9.15
CA LEU A 134 10.91 -0.50 8.37
C LEU A 134 10.43 0.96 8.39
N GLY A 135 10.25 1.54 7.20
CA GLY A 135 9.83 2.94 7.06
C GLY A 135 10.98 3.96 7.09
N TYR A 136 12.24 3.52 7.24
CA TYR A 136 13.38 4.41 7.12
C TYR A 136 13.45 5.03 5.70
N GLY A 137 13.50 6.35 5.63
CA GLY A 137 13.54 7.09 4.36
C GLY A 137 12.22 7.07 3.57
N VAL A 138 11.13 6.55 4.14
CA VAL A 138 9.82 6.52 3.48
C VAL A 138 9.06 7.81 3.80
N GLN A 139 8.73 8.59 2.76
CA GLN A 139 7.96 9.82 2.90
C GLN A 139 6.62 9.54 3.60
N GLY A 140 6.32 10.30 4.66
CA GLY A 140 5.09 10.15 5.44
C GLY A 140 5.22 9.26 6.67
N ILE A 141 6.30 8.50 6.82
CA ILE A 141 6.60 7.75 8.07
C ILE A 141 7.57 8.59 8.90
N SER A 142 7.12 9.06 10.06
CA SER A 142 7.91 9.93 10.94
C SER A 142 8.82 9.15 11.88
N THR A 143 8.43 7.93 12.28
CA THR A 143 9.18 7.09 13.23
C THR A 143 9.43 5.71 12.61
N PRO A 144 10.60 5.44 12.02
CA PRO A 144 10.97 4.13 11.50
C PRO A 144 11.00 3.02 12.57
N GLY A 145 10.85 1.76 12.14
CA GLY A 145 10.96 0.58 13.00
C GLY A 145 9.71 -0.29 13.07
N TYR A 146 9.68 -1.12 14.12
CA TYR A 146 8.62 -2.10 14.36
C TYR A 146 7.25 -1.45 14.41
N GLY A 147 6.28 -2.14 13.82
CA GLY A 147 4.91 -1.66 13.74
C GLY A 147 4.68 -0.65 12.62
N ASN A 148 5.63 -0.28 11.79
CA ASN A 148 5.28 0.56 10.65
C ASN A 148 4.49 -0.18 9.57
N LEU A 149 3.79 0.60 8.75
CA LEU A 149 3.20 0.10 7.51
C LEU A 149 4.32 -0.46 6.62
N THR A 150 4.03 -1.56 5.94
CA THR A 150 4.85 -2.01 4.83
C THR A 150 4.48 -1.24 3.57
N GLN A 151 5.31 -1.31 2.53
CA GLN A 151 4.93 -0.75 1.22
C GLN A 151 3.61 -1.34 0.69
N THR A 152 3.30 -2.60 1.02
CA THR A 152 1.98 -3.19 0.74
C THR A 152 0.88 -2.46 1.48
N GLY A 153 1.04 -2.19 2.79
CA GLY A 153 0.05 -1.44 3.56
C GLY A 153 -0.19 -0.02 3.06
N ILE A 154 0.87 0.65 2.59
CA ILE A 154 0.78 1.95 1.94
C ILE A 154 -0.08 1.86 0.67
N ARG A 155 0.24 0.90 -0.22
CA ARG A 155 -0.50 0.69 -1.47
C ARG A 155 -1.96 0.33 -1.25
N GLU A 156 -2.26 -0.46 -0.22
CA GLU A 156 -3.64 -0.82 0.12
C GLU A 156 -4.51 0.43 0.33
N HIS A 157 -4.01 1.43 1.07
CA HIS A 157 -4.73 2.69 1.32
C HIS A 157 -4.76 3.62 0.11
N GLN A 158 -3.66 3.71 -0.65
CA GLN A 158 -3.64 4.48 -1.90
C GLN A 158 -4.64 3.94 -2.92
N GLN A 159 -4.70 2.62 -3.09
CA GLN A 159 -5.63 1.99 -4.01
C GLN A 159 -7.07 2.01 -3.47
N LEU A 160 -7.26 2.00 -2.15
CA LEU A 160 -8.58 2.18 -1.55
C LEU A 160 -9.14 3.57 -1.85
N ALA A 161 -8.32 4.62 -1.71
CA ALA A 161 -8.67 5.98 -2.11
C ALA A 161 -9.04 6.07 -3.59
N ALA A 162 -8.22 5.49 -4.47
CA ALA A 162 -8.46 5.49 -5.91
C ALA A 162 -9.80 4.83 -6.27
N ARG A 163 -10.08 3.63 -5.71
CA ARG A 163 -11.33 2.93 -5.97
C ARG A 163 -12.55 3.69 -5.44
N LEU A 164 -12.45 4.33 -4.28
CA LEU A 164 -13.55 5.12 -3.73
C LEU A 164 -13.88 6.32 -4.63
N ALA A 165 -12.85 7.06 -5.05
CA ALA A 165 -13.01 8.22 -5.94
C ALA A 165 -13.56 7.81 -7.32
N GLN A 166 -13.07 6.69 -7.87
CA GLN A 166 -13.56 6.15 -9.15
C GLN A 166 -15.02 5.69 -9.07
N ARG A 167 -15.43 5.11 -7.94
CA ARG A 167 -16.81 4.62 -7.75
C ARG A 167 -17.81 5.76 -7.56
N LEU A 168 -17.40 6.85 -6.90
CA LEU A 168 -18.29 7.94 -6.51
C LEU A 168 -17.79 9.31 -7.00
N PRO A 169 -17.48 9.47 -8.31
CA PRO A 169 -16.76 10.64 -8.82
C PRO A 169 -17.49 11.96 -8.54
N ALA A 170 -18.83 11.95 -8.58
CA ALA A 170 -19.63 13.13 -8.28
C ALA A 170 -19.45 13.65 -6.84
N LEU A 171 -19.15 12.78 -5.86
CA LEU A 171 -18.91 13.17 -4.47
C LEU A 171 -17.51 13.77 -4.26
N PHE A 172 -16.55 13.40 -5.11
CA PHE A 172 -15.15 13.87 -5.07
C PHE A 172 -14.85 14.95 -6.13
N ALA A 173 -15.89 15.44 -6.83
CA ALA A 173 -15.77 16.63 -7.67
C ALA A 173 -15.50 17.87 -6.80
N SER A 174 -14.71 18.81 -7.32
CA SER A 174 -14.44 20.08 -6.65
C SER A 174 -15.72 20.89 -6.44
N GLY A 175 -15.83 21.58 -5.30
CA GLY A 175 -16.92 22.51 -5.00
C GLY A 175 -17.74 22.13 -3.76
N GLY A 176 -17.58 22.93 -2.69
CA GLY A 176 -18.51 23.02 -1.55
C GLY A 176 -18.65 21.81 -0.63
N ARG A 177 -18.03 20.67 -0.94
CA ARG A 177 -18.10 19.45 -0.12
C ARG A 177 -16.88 19.32 0.79
N GLN A 178 -17.11 18.80 2.00
CA GLN A 178 -16.06 18.52 2.98
C GLN A 178 -15.78 17.02 3.03
N ILE A 179 -14.50 16.66 3.15
CA ILE A 179 -14.04 15.30 3.42
C ILE A 179 -13.39 15.31 4.80
N VAL A 180 -13.99 14.60 5.76
CA VAL A 180 -13.45 14.50 7.12
C VAL A 180 -12.75 13.16 7.29
N VAL A 181 -11.45 13.18 7.57
CA VAL A 181 -10.64 11.98 7.77
C VAL A 181 -10.25 11.87 9.25
N VAL A 182 -10.86 10.92 9.96
CA VAL A 182 -10.62 10.68 11.39
C VAL A 182 -9.73 9.45 11.56
N ASN A 183 -8.81 9.50 12.52
CA ASN A 183 -8.00 8.35 12.91
C ASN A 183 -7.96 8.19 14.44
N SER A 184 -7.48 7.02 14.88
CA SER A 184 -7.37 6.64 16.29
C SER A 184 -6.23 7.31 17.07
N GLY A 185 -5.38 8.12 16.44
CA GLY A 185 -4.15 8.67 17.03
C GLY A 185 -2.96 7.70 17.05
N GLN A 186 -3.20 6.40 16.92
CA GLN A 186 -2.11 5.42 16.78
C GLN A 186 -1.36 5.56 15.44
N ASP A 187 -0.03 5.62 15.46
CA ASP A 187 0.85 5.87 14.30
C ASP A 187 0.40 5.17 13.01
N ARG A 188 0.27 3.85 13.03
CA ARG A 188 -0.20 3.06 11.87
C ARG A 188 -1.53 3.50 11.26
N ALA A 189 -2.47 3.98 12.07
CA ALA A 189 -3.76 4.47 11.63
C ALA A 189 -3.63 5.92 11.13
N VAL A 190 -2.81 6.73 11.80
CA VAL A 190 -2.41 8.06 11.31
C VAL A 190 -1.80 7.92 9.91
N ASP A 191 -0.75 7.13 9.75
CA ASP A 191 -0.06 6.89 8.48
C ASP A 191 -1.02 6.37 7.41
N SER A 192 -1.86 5.39 7.74
CA SER A 192 -2.86 4.85 6.81
C SER A 192 -3.81 5.94 6.30
N SER A 193 -4.31 6.77 7.21
CA SER A 193 -5.19 7.90 6.88
C SER A 193 -4.48 8.98 6.07
N THR A 194 -3.20 9.21 6.33
CA THR A 194 -2.34 10.13 5.56
C THR A 194 -2.13 9.60 4.15
N TYR A 195 -1.77 8.33 3.95
CA TYR A 195 -1.61 7.77 2.61
C TYR A 195 -2.92 7.70 1.82
N PHE A 196 -4.04 7.46 2.50
CA PHE A 196 -5.36 7.53 1.87
C PHE A 196 -5.68 8.96 1.39
N SER A 197 -5.59 9.95 2.28
CA SER A 197 -5.93 11.35 1.98
C SER A 197 -4.98 11.98 0.96
N THR A 198 -3.68 11.70 1.05
CA THR A 198 -2.70 12.17 0.06
C THR A 198 -2.91 11.52 -1.31
N ALA A 199 -3.38 10.27 -1.39
CA ALA A 199 -3.74 9.66 -2.66
C ALA A 199 -4.97 10.33 -3.31
N LEU A 200 -5.97 10.74 -2.52
CA LEU A 200 -7.08 11.54 -3.03
C LEU A 200 -6.60 12.88 -3.60
N VAL A 201 -5.72 13.58 -2.88
CA VAL A 201 -5.14 14.86 -3.34
C VAL A 201 -4.26 14.67 -4.56
N ALA A 202 -3.47 13.61 -4.63
CA ALA A 202 -2.63 13.32 -5.79
C ALA A 202 -3.46 13.06 -7.05
N ALA A 203 -4.62 12.41 -6.92
CA ALA A 203 -5.55 12.18 -8.03
C ALA A 203 -6.35 13.44 -8.41
N GLN A 204 -6.73 14.26 -7.43
CA GLN A 204 -7.47 15.51 -7.64
C GLN A 204 -6.97 16.60 -6.67
N PRO A 205 -6.01 17.44 -7.10
CA PRO A 205 -5.38 18.45 -6.23
C PRO A 205 -6.37 19.44 -5.60
N ALA A 206 -7.49 19.72 -6.26
CA ALA A 206 -8.54 20.59 -5.74
C ALA A 206 -9.18 20.07 -4.43
N LEU A 207 -9.05 18.77 -4.12
CA LEU A 207 -9.56 18.19 -2.88
C LEU A 207 -8.74 18.59 -1.65
N ALA A 208 -7.52 19.12 -1.81
CA ALA A 208 -6.69 19.52 -0.67
C ALA A 208 -7.41 20.52 0.25
N ALA A 209 -8.16 21.47 -0.32
CA ALA A 209 -8.93 22.45 0.44
C ALA A 209 -10.21 21.88 1.08
N ALA A 210 -10.67 20.71 0.62
CA ALA A 210 -11.88 20.06 1.12
C ALA A 210 -11.60 19.07 2.27
N ILE A 211 -10.35 18.61 2.41
CA ILE A 211 -9.98 17.60 3.41
C ILE A 211 -9.70 18.26 4.76
N THR A 212 -10.35 17.76 5.81
CA THR A 212 -10.07 18.11 7.20
C THR A 212 -9.62 16.87 7.96
N LEU A 213 -8.51 16.98 8.69
CA LEU A 213 -8.02 15.94 9.60
C LEU A 213 -8.15 16.43 11.05
N PRO A 214 -9.32 16.25 11.69
CA PRO A 214 -9.48 16.60 13.10
C PRO A 214 -8.53 15.77 13.98
N ALA A 215 -8.25 16.28 15.19
CA ALA A 215 -7.52 15.53 16.19
C ALA A 215 -8.22 14.19 16.50
N ALA A 216 -7.43 13.18 16.88
CA ALA A 216 -7.98 11.91 17.33
C ALA A 216 -8.96 12.15 18.51
N PRO A 217 -10.12 11.47 18.53
CA PRO A 217 -11.07 11.61 19.62
C PRO A 217 -10.42 11.33 20.99
N SER A 218 -10.80 12.10 22.01
CA SER A 218 -10.28 11.90 23.37
C SER A 218 -10.63 10.51 23.90
N GLY A 219 -9.69 9.89 24.62
CA GLY A 219 -9.87 8.54 25.17
C GLY A 219 -9.59 7.40 24.19
N TYR A 220 -9.03 7.67 23.00
CA TYR A 220 -8.61 6.62 22.05
C TYR A 220 -7.06 6.48 21.98
N PRO A 221 -6.52 5.25 21.88
CA PRO A 221 -7.22 3.97 22.07
C PRO A 221 -7.66 3.80 23.52
N ALA A 222 -8.91 3.36 23.72
CA ALA A 222 -9.53 3.15 25.04
C ALA A 222 -8.85 2.05 25.88
N SER A 223 -7.77 1.48 25.38
CA SER A 223 -6.91 0.51 26.06
C SER A 223 -5.56 0.48 25.34
N ALA A 224 -4.46 0.51 26.11
CA ALA A 224 -3.17 0.09 25.57
C ALA A 224 -3.31 -1.39 25.16
N PRO A 225 -2.89 -1.79 23.94
CA PRO A 225 -2.87 -3.20 23.60
C PRO A 225 -1.98 -3.94 24.60
N VAL A 226 -2.55 -4.90 25.31
CA VAL A 226 -1.84 -5.94 26.08
C VAL A 226 -0.91 -6.75 25.17
#